data_AF-A0A7W6WGD2-F1
#
_entry.id   AF-A0A7W6WGD2-F1
#
_cell.length_a   1.000
_cell.length_b   1.000
_cell.length_c   1.000
_cell.angle_alpha   90.00
_cell.angle_beta   90.00
_cell.angle_gamma   90.00
#
_symmetry.space_group_name_H-M   'P 1'
#
loop_
_entity.id
_entity.type
_entity.pdbx_description
1 polymer ?
#
loop_
_entity_poly.entity_id
_entity_poly.type
_entity_poly.pdbx_seq_one_letter_code
_entity_poly.pdbx_strand_id
1 'polypeptide(L)' 'MSDLRQIAFYGKVGIGKSTTSQNTLAALVDLGQKILIVG' A
#
# COMPACT_ATOMS: atom_id res chain seq x y z
N MET A 1 -3.77 -16.20 -15.63
CA MET A 1 -2.97 -15.49 -14.61
C MET A 1 -3.92 -14.82 -13.64
N SER A 2 -3.70 -14.92 -12.33
CA SER A 2 -4.36 -14.03 -11.37
C SER A 2 -3.80 -12.63 -11.57
N ASP A 3 -4.67 -11.67 -11.86
CA ASP A 3 -4.29 -10.29 -12.16
C ASP A 3 -3.61 -9.59 -10.96
N LEU A 4 -2.71 -8.64 -11.22
CA LEU A 4 -1.98 -7.92 -10.17
C LEU A 4 -2.95 -7.01 -9.40
N ARG A 5 -3.04 -7.17 -8.08
CA ARG A 5 -3.86 -6.29 -7.23
C ARG A 5 -3.18 -4.93 -7.04
N GLN A 6 -3.81 -3.86 -7.51
CA GLN A 6 -3.33 -2.48 -7.35
C GLN A 6 -4.19 -1.72 -6.34
N ILE A 7 -3.56 -0.92 -5.48
CA ILE A 7 -4.21 -0.11 -4.44
C ILE A 7 -3.65 1.32 -4.54
N ALA A 8 -4.53 2.31 -4.66
CA ALA A 8 -4.16 3.73 -4.71
C ALA A 8 -4.58 4.45 -3.42
N PHE A 9 -3.64 5.17 -2.79
CA PHE A 9 -3.89 6.00 -1.62
C PHE A 9 -3.97 7.47 -2.03
N TYR A 10 -5.15 8.09 -1.89
CA TYR A 10 -5.42 9.49 -2.28
C TYR A 10 -6.14 10.26 -1.17
N GLY A 11 -6.15 11.59 -1.25
CA GLY A 11 -6.68 12.47 -0.21
C GLY A 11 -5.90 13.78 -0.02
N LYS A 12 -6.38 14.64 0.88
CA LYS A 12 -5.83 15.97 1.18
C LYS A 12 -4.35 15.89 1.60
N VAL A 13 -3.60 16.97 1.39
CA VAL A 13 -2.22 17.11 1.90
C VAL A 13 -2.24 17.02 3.43
N GLY A 14 -1.30 16.27 4.01
CA GLY A 14 -1.19 16.09 5.46
C GLY A 14 -2.20 15.13 6.10
N ILE A 15 -3.11 14.50 5.33
CA ILE A 15 -4.11 13.57 5.89
C ILE A 15 -3.52 12.22 6.34
N GLY A 16 -2.23 11.97 6.07
CA GLY A 16 -1.56 10.73 6.46
C GLY A 16 -1.47 9.65 5.39
N LYS A 17 -1.65 9.96 4.09
CA LYS A 17 -1.58 8.96 3.00
C LYS A 17 -0.35 8.04 3.06
N SER A 18 0.85 8.62 3.17
CA SER A 18 2.11 7.88 3.23
C SER A 18 2.23 7.04 4.50
N THR A 19 1.72 7.56 5.63
CA THR A 19 1.70 6.84 6.91
C THR A 19 0.74 5.66 6.86
N THR A 20 -0.46 5.85 6.31
CA THR A 20 -1.44 4.77 6.14
C THR A 20 -0.93 3.71 5.17
N SER A 21 -0.36 4.11 4.02
CA SER A 21 0.15 3.14 3.04
C SER A 21 1.29 2.31 3.62
N GLN A 22 2.26 2.91 4.31
CA GLN A 22 3.36 2.19 4.96
C GLN A 22 2.85 1.16 5.99
N ASN A 23 1.88 1.52 6.83
CA ASN A 23 1.30 0.60 7.81
C ASN A 23 0.56 -0.58 7.14
N THR A 24 -0.22 -0.30 6.08
CA THR A 24 -0.90 -1.35 5.32
C THR A 24 0.11 -2.29 4.64
N LEU A 25 1.16 -1.72 4.06
CA LEU A 25 2.23 -2.47 3.39
C LEU A 25 2.98 -3.38 4.38
N ALA A 26 3.32 -2.88 5.57
CA ALA A 26 3.96 -3.67 6.62
C ALA A 26 3.12 -4.90 6.99
N ALA A 27 1.81 -4.71 7.22
CA ALA A 27 0.90 -5.82 7.52
C ALA A 27 0.80 -6.82 6.36
N LEU A 28 0.79 -6.37 5.11
CA LEU A 28 0.75 -7.26 3.95
C LEU A 28 2.06 -8.06 3.78
N VAL A 29 3.21 -7.48 4.12
CA VAL A 29 4.50 -8.19 4.15
C VAL A 29 4.47 -9.29 5.21
N ASP A 30 3.92 -9.01 6.40
CA ASP A 30 3.77 -10.02 7.46
C ASP A 30 2.86 -11.19 7.04
N LEU A 31 1.91 -10.94 6.13
CA LEU A 31 1.07 -11.95 5.50
C LEU A 31 1.73 -12.65 4.30
N GLY A 32 3.04 -12.46 4.10
CA GLY A 32 3.83 -13.08 3.03
C GLY A 32 3.54 -12.55 1.62
N GLN A 33 2.87 -11.40 1.49
CA GLN A 33 2.59 -10.83 0.18
C GLN A 33 3.84 -10.14 -0.40
N LYS A 34 4.09 -10.37 -1.70
CA LYS A 34 5.12 -9.64 -2.44
C LYS A 34 4.53 -8.31 -2.91
N ILE A 35 5.20 -7.20 -2.58
CA ILE A 35 4.67 -5.87 -2.84
C ILE A 35 5.64 -5.02 -3.65
N LEU A 36 5.09 -4.24 -4.58
CA LEU A 36 5.79 -3.20 -5.32
C LEU A 36 5.19 -1.85 -4.92
N ILE A 37 6.03 -0.93 -4.46
CA ILE A 37 5.64 0.45 -4.12
C ILE A 37 5.93 1.34 -5.33
N VAL A 38 4.94 2.13 -5.73
CA VAL A 38 5.08 3.18 -6.73
C VAL A 38 4.71 4.50 -6.06
N GLY A 39 5.63 5.46 -6.08
CA GLY A 39 5.49 6.79 -5.50
C GLY A 39 4.90 7.79 -6.47
#